data_AF-A0A0K2LE61-F1
#
_entry.id   AF-A0A0K2LE61-F1
#
_cell.length_a   1.000
_cell.length_b   1.000
_cell.length_c   1.000
_cell.angle_alpha   90.00
_cell.angle_beta   90.00
_cell.angle_gamma   90.00
#
_symmetry.space_group_name_H-M   'P 1'
#
loop_
_entity.id
_entity.type
_entity.pdbx_description
1 polymer ?
#
loop_
_entity_poly.entity_id
_entity_poly.type
_entity_poly.pdbx_seq_one_letter_code
_entity_poly.pdbx_strand_id
1 'polypeptide(L)'
;MKLYQFESIEISKQYLLTNGYYSLWRNEDFEMDNKVVALFDVSHFEVPNIKSLILHLDLGVIIEERSTKQLMNELYKANGLGFTVSKVLASLFGIKKYIPFVHGYQTYMPISGGSRKNTDWISPNLLSKAEVSNGVLHLIAINGSRFSLEFIKGDFGKRVHDVALLSRANFLFLEALVNWGNCELQPPSNLGLLEPFENCQCLNHEQMEMKVKNLREMIVAFKKAILFNLGIEQLQKVELIKFYSQNLSRMKKVY
;
A
#
# COMPACT_ATOMS: atom_id res chain seq x y z
N MET A 1 -14.48 15.54 -21.39
CA MET A 1 -13.06 15.30 -21.05
C MET A 1 -12.68 13.95 -21.63
N LYS A 2 -11.70 13.86 -22.56
CA LYS A 2 -11.32 12.56 -23.13
C LYS A 2 -10.60 11.76 -22.04
N LEU A 3 -11.22 10.68 -21.56
CA LEU A 3 -10.72 9.73 -20.55
C LEU A 3 -9.44 8.97 -20.99
N TYR A 4 -8.92 9.30 -22.17
CA TYR A 4 -7.98 8.53 -22.97
C TYR A 4 -6.81 9.39 -23.44
N GLN A 5 -6.25 10.19 -22.53
CA GLN A 5 -5.19 11.16 -22.84
C GLN A 5 -3.96 10.54 -23.51
N PHE A 6 -3.72 9.25 -23.27
CA PHE A 6 -2.51 8.53 -23.69
C PHE A 6 -2.84 7.14 -24.26
N GLU A 7 -4.00 6.98 -24.91
CA GLU A 7 -4.32 5.74 -25.61
C GLU A 7 -3.17 5.35 -26.56
N SER A 8 -2.77 4.08 -26.53
CA SER A 8 -1.68 3.46 -27.32
C SER A 8 -0.23 3.87 -26.99
N ILE A 9 0.00 4.74 -26.00
CA ILE A 9 1.35 5.16 -25.59
C ILE A 9 1.71 4.54 -24.23
N GLU A 10 2.98 4.15 -24.08
CA GLU A 10 3.51 3.77 -22.77
C GLU A 10 3.90 5.02 -21.98
N ILE A 11 3.13 5.30 -20.92
CA ILE A 11 3.29 6.46 -20.05
C ILE A 11 4.56 6.29 -19.21
N SER A 12 5.49 7.23 -19.27
CA SER A 12 6.66 7.28 -18.39
C SER A 12 6.82 8.69 -17.80
N LYS A 13 7.56 8.82 -16.69
CA LYS A 13 7.87 10.13 -16.09
C LYS A 13 8.50 11.09 -17.12
N GLN A 14 9.47 10.58 -17.89
CA GLN A 14 10.13 11.36 -18.92
C GLN A 14 9.14 11.84 -19.98
N TYR A 15 8.30 10.94 -20.49
CA TYR A 15 7.30 11.29 -21.50
C TYR A 15 6.29 12.32 -20.99
N LEU A 16 5.77 12.14 -19.77
CA LEU A 16 4.77 13.04 -19.19
C LEU A 16 5.33 14.44 -18.93
N LEU A 17 6.60 14.55 -18.54
CA LEU A 17 7.25 15.83 -18.27
C LEU A 17 7.78 16.54 -19.52
N THR A 18 7.82 15.86 -20.67
CA THR A 18 8.22 16.47 -21.95
C THR A 18 7.04 16.54 -22.93
N ASN A 19 6.76 15.44 -23.61
CA ASN A 19 5.86 15.40 -24.77
C ASN A 19 4.39 15.36 -24.33
N GLY A 20 4.11 14.74 -23.19
CA GLY A 20 2.78 14.60 -22.62
C GLY A 20 2.34 15.77 -21.74
N TYR A 21 3.21 16.74 -21.47
CA TYR A 21 2.99 17.78 -20.45
C TYR A 21 1.70 18.58 -20.68
N TYR A 22 1.43 18.96 -21.93
CA TYR A 22 0.23 19.74 -22.28
C TYR A 22 -1.08 18.95 -22.21
N SER A 23 -1.01 17.62 -22.10
CA SER A 23 -2.18 16.76 -21.88
C SER A 23 -2.47 16.55 -20.39
N LEU A 24 -1.57 16.98 -19.51
CA LEU A 24 -1.75 16.93 -18.06
C LEU A 24 -2.71 18.02 -17.60
N TRP A 25 -3.45 17.73 -16.54
CA TRP A 25 -4.37 18.66 -15.93
C TRP A 25 -4.35 18.50 -14.41
N ARG A 26 -4.89 19.51 -13.73
CA ARG A 26 -4.98 19.53 -12.27
C ARG A 26 -6.42 19.35 -11.83
N ASN A 27 -6.63 18.46 -10.86
CA ASN A 27 -7.90 18.34 -10.16
C ASN A 27 -7.76 19.05 -8.80
N GLU A 28 -8.42 20.20 -8.62
CA GLU A 28 -8.25 21.05 -7.44
C GLU A 28 -8.68 20.34 -6.14
N ASP A 29 -9.67 19.45 -6.22
CA ASP A 29 -10.22 18.71 -5.08
C ASP A 29 -9.82 17.22 -5.11
N PHE A 30 -8.65 16.89 -5.64
CA PHE A 30 -8.20 15.50 -5.66
C PHE A 30 -8.03 14.93 -4.25
N GLU A 31 -8.63 13.77 -3.99
CA GLU A 31 -8.35 12.96 -2.80
C GLU A 31 -7.90 11.56 -3.22
N MET A 32 -6.99 10.98 -2.43
CA MET A 32 -6.57 9.60 -2.64
C MET A 32 -7.75 8.64 -2.43
N ASP A 33 -8.08 7.87 -3.47
CA ASP A 33 -9.14 6.86 -3.44
C ASP A 33 -8.61 5.45 -3.78
N ASN A 34 -9.49 4.53 -4.18
CA ASN A 34 -9.15 3.16 -4.58
C ASN A 34 -8.97 2.97 -6.10
N LYS A 35 -8.90 4.06 -6.87
CA LYS A 35 -8.76 4.06 -8.33
C LYS A 35 -7.43 4.66 -8.81
N VAL A 36 -6.57 5.08 -7.88
CA VAL A 36 -5.19 5.46 -8.16
C VAL A 36 -4.36 4.21 -8.52
N VAL A 37 -3.92 4.13 -9.78
CA VAL A 37 -3.09 3.03 -10.28
C VAL A 37 -1.63 3.20 -9.90
N ALA A 38 -1.11 4.43 -10.06
CA ALA A 38 0.27 4.74 -9.78
C ALA A 38 0.46 6.18 -9.31
N LEU A 39 1.44 6.38 -8.44
CA LEU A 39 1.96 7.68 -8.05
C LEU A 39 3.39 7.79 -8.53
N PHE A 40 3.70 8.82 -9.29
CA PHE A 40 5.05 9.12 -9.75
C PHE A 40 5.63 10.25 -8.90
N ASP A 41 6.77 10.01 -8.27
CA ASP A 41 7.57 11.04 -7.64
C ASP A 41 8.36 11.79 -8.71
N VAL A 42 8.00 13.07 -8.88
CA VAL A 42 8.67 14.01 -9.78
C VAL A 42 9.27 15.19 -9.03
N SER A 43 9.34 15.12 -7.69
CA SER A 43 9.86 16.22 -6.86
C SER A 43 11.33 16.57 -7.16
N HIS A 44 12.08 15.66 -7.78
CA HIS A 44 13.47 15.86 -8.20
C HIS A 44 13.63 16.58 -9.55
N PHE A 45 12.56 16.76 -10.32
CA PHE A 45 12.60 17.42 -11.64
C PHE A 45 12.46 18.95 -11.56
N GLU A 46 12.32 19.51 -10.35
CA GLU A 46 12.25 20.96 -10.08
C GLU A 46 11.18 21.72 -10.90
N VAL A 47 10.09 21.03 -11.28
CA VAL A 47 8.97 21.65 -12.00
C VAL A 47 8.13 22.48 -11.02
N PRO A 48 7.88 23.77 -11.30
CA PRO A 48 7.11 24.62 -10.40
C PRO A 48 5.73 24.04 -10.09
N ASN A 49 5.38 24.02 -8.81
CA ASN A 49 4.08 23.54 -8.32
C ASN A 49 3.72 22.11 -8.75
N ILE A 50 4.69 21.24 -9.03
CA ILE A 50 4.44 19.82 -9.34
C ILE A 50 5.45 18.97 -8.58
N LYS A 51 4.97 18.15 -7.64
CA LYS A 51 5.78 17.18 -6.90
C LYS A 51 5.39 15.74 -7.19
N SER A 52 4.20 15.51 -7.71
CA SER A 52 3.72 14.16 -8.04
C SER A 52 2.85 14.16 -9.28
N LEU A 53 2.89 13.06 -10.01
CA LEU A 53 1.92 12.75 -11.07
C LEU A 53 1.11 11.55 -10.61
N ILE A 54 -0.18 11.54 -10.90
CA ILE A 54 -1.11 10.50 -10.47
C ILE A 54 -1.72 9.87 -11.70
N LEU A 55 -1.53 8.57 -11.88
CA LEU A 55 -2.28 7.79 -12.86
C LEU A 55 -3.53 7.23 -12.18
N HIS A 56 -4.70 7.67 -12.64
CA HIS A 56 -6.00 7.33 -12.07
C HIS A 56 -6.89 6.67 -13.13
N LEU A 57 -7.63 5.61 -12.75
CA LEU A 57 -8.45 4.84 -13.70
C LEU A 57 -9.48 5.71 -14.44
N ASP A 58 -10.13 6.64 -13.72
CA ASP A 58 -11.22 7.45 -14.26
C ASP A 58 -10.80 8.86 -14.68
N LEU A 59 -9.64 9.35 -14.24
CA LEU A 59 -9.27 10.76 -14.37
C LEU A 59 -8.06 10.96 -15.30
N GLY A 60 -7.47 9.86 -15.80
CA GLY A 60 -6.25 9.91 -16.59
C GLY A 60 -5.05 10.27 -15.72
N VAL A 61 -4.16 11.12 -16.24
CA VAL A 61 -2.98 11.56 -15.51
C VAL A 61 -3.17 12.97 -14.95
N ILE A 62 -3.02 13.11 -13.64
CA ILE A 62 -3.22 14.37 -12.90
C ILE A 62 -1.88 14.87 -12.36
N ILE A 63 -1.65 16.19 -12.37
CA ILE A 63 -0.53 16.84 -11.68
C ILE A 63 -0.91 17.22 -10.25
N GLU A 64 0.02 17.04 -9.32
CA GLU A 64 -0.16 17.34 -7.90
C GLU A 64 1.01 18.11 -7.29
N GLU A 65 0.68 19.09 -6.45
CA GLU A 65 1.65 19.85 -5.64
C GLU A 65 2.11 19.08 -4.40
N ARG A 66 1.26 18.18 -3.92
CA ARG A 66 1.57 17.30 -2.80
C ARG A 66 2.58 16.25 -3.25
N SER A 67 3.53 15.92 -2.37
CA SER A 67 4.47 14.83 -2.65
C SER A 67 3.80 13.47 -2.49
N THR A 68 4.35 12.42 -3.10
CA THR A 68 3.81 11.05 -2.96
C THR A 68 3.73 10.61 -1.50
N LYS A 69 4.63 11.08 -0.64
CA LYS A 69 4.54 10.86 0.81
C LYS A 69 3.32 11.53 1.44
N GLN A 70 3.01 12.77 1.07
CA GLN A 70 1.84 13.48 1.60
C GLN A 70 0.56 12.76 1.15
N LEU A 71 0.46 12.44 -0.14
CA LEU A 71 -0.66 11.69 -0.72
C LEU A 71 -0.83 10.31 -0.04
N MET A 72 0.24 9.52 0.05
CA MET A 72 0.18 8.20 0.71
C MET A 72 -0.19 8.26 2.19
N ASN A 73 0.13 9.36 2.88
CA ASN A 73 -0.31 9.53 4.27
C ASN A 73 -1.83 9.72 4.34
N GLU A 74 -2.47 10.39 3.37
CA GLU A 74 -3.93 10.60 3.37
C GLU A 74 -4.75 9.32 3.39
N LEU A 75 -4.17 8.18 3.04
CA LEU A 75 -4.83 6.86 3.17
C LEU A 75 -5.19 6.50 4.62
N TYR A 76 -4.67 7.22 5.64
CA TYR A 76 -5.21 7.11 7.00
C TYR A 76 -6.71 7.46 7.05
N LYS A 77 -7.20 8.34 6.15
CA LYS A 77 -8.62 8.70 6.07
C LYS A 77 -9.48 7.47 5.71
N ALA A 78 -8.92 6.53 4.94
CA ALA A 78 -9.63 5.32 4.51
C ALA A 78 -9.70 4.25 5.62
N ASN A 79 -8.63 4.04 6.39
CA ASN A 79 -8.55 2.93 7.36
C ASN A 79 -8.38 3.34 8.83
N GLY A 80 -8.35 4.63 9.13
CA GLY A 80 -8.14 5.22 10.46
C GLY A 80 -6.74 5.03 11.07
N LEU A 81 -5.90 4.16 10.50
CA LEU A 81 -4.64 3.70 11.10
C LEU A 81 -3.40 3.93 10.22
N GLY A 82 -3.60 4.38 8.98
CA GLY A 82 -2.58 4.52 7.95
C GLY A 82 -1.77 3.25 7.76
N PHE A 83 -0.44 3.39 7.73
CA PHE A 83 0.51 2.28 7.58
C PHE A 83 0.70 1.41 8.83
N THR A 84 0.00 1.67 9.94
CA THR A 84 0.21 0.92 11.20
C THR A 84 -0.07 -0.56 11.02
N VAL A 85 -1.18 -0.89 10.35
CA VAL A 85 -1.57 -2.28 10.07
C VAL A 85 -0.51 -2.98 9.22
N SER A 86 -0.10 -2.36 8.10
CA SER A 86 0.96 -2.90 7.25
C SER A 86 2.25 -3.19 8.02
N LYS A 87 2.67 -2.29 8.93
CA LYS A 87 3.89 -2.45 9.72
C LYS A 87 3.77 -3.58 10.74
N VAL A 88 2.60 -3.76 11.36
CA VAL A 88 2.32 -4.89 12.27
C VAL A 88 2.46 -6.19 11.50
N LEU A 89 1.75 -6.32 10.38
CA LEU A 89 1.77 -7.53 9.56
C LEU A 89 3.16 -7.80 8.98
N ALA A 90 3.84 -6.77 8.45
CA ALA A 90 5.21 -6.90 7.96
C ALA A 90 6.17 -7.39 9.06
N SER A 91 6.02 -6.91 10.30
CA SER A 91 6.80 -7.40 11.43
C SER A 91 6.51 -8.87 11.77
N LEU A 92 5.25 -9.31 11.67
CA LEU A 92 4.85 -10.69 11.96
C LEU A 92 5.41 -11.69 10.94
N PHE A 93 5.58 -11.25 9.69
CA PHE A 93 6.08 -12.08 8.57
C PHE A 93 7.53 -11.78 8.20
N GLY A 94 8.24 -10.96 8.97
CA GLY A 94 9.66 -10.67 8.76
C GLY A 94 9.98 -9.79 7.54
N ILE A 95 8.99 -9.07 7.00
CA ILE A 95 9.16 -8.13 5.89
C ILE A 95 9.72 -6.81 6.44
N LYS A 96 10.97 -6.49 6.08
CA LYS A 96 11.70 -5.33 6.65
C LYS A 96 11.83 -4.13 5.71
N LYS A 97 11.63 -4.33 4.41
CA LYS A 97 11.85 -3.30 3.37
C LYS A 97 10.63 -3.20 2.47
N TYR A 98 10.46 -2.06 1.82
CA TYR A 98 9.39 -1.82 0.84
C TYR A 98 7.98 -2.12 1.39
N ILE A 99 7.74 -1.80 2.67
CA ILE A 99 6.48 -2.09 3.34
C ILE A 99 5.34 -1.36 2.60
N PRO A 100 4.37 -2.09 2.01
CA PRO A 100 3.26 -1.50 1.28
C PRO A 100 2.23 -0.90 2.22
N PHE A 101 1.35 -0.05 1.70
CA PHE A 101 0.05 0.18 2.32
C PHE A 101 -0.87 -0.99 1.98
N VAL A 102 -1.57 -1.55 2.97
CA VAL A 102 -2.61 -2.57 2.77
C VAL A 102 -3.85 -2.22 3.58
N HIS A 103 -5.01 -2.30 2.94
CA HIS A 103 -6.33 -2.25 3.56
C HIS A 103 -7.27 -3.22 2.84
N GLY A 104 -7.44 -4.42 3.40
CA GLY A 104 -8.00 -5.56 2.67
C GLY A 104 -7.19 -5.82 1.39
N TYR A 105 -7.87 -5.78 0.25
CA TYR A 105 -7.27 -5.92 -1.08
C TYR A 105 -6.90 -4.59 -1.77
N GLN A 106 -7.14 -3.45 -1.12
CA GLN A 106 -6.58 -2.18 -1.57
C GLN A 106 -5.12 -2.10 -1.15
N THR A 107 -4.21 -2.07 -2.12
CA THR A 107 -2.77 -2.10 -1.86
C THR A 107 -2.04 -1.02 -2.63
N TYR A 108 -0.98 -0.49 -2.02
CA TYR A 108 -0.02 0.38 -2.68
C TYR A 108 1.40 -0.05 -2.31
N MET A 109 2.17 -0.47 -3.31
CA MET A 109 3.53 -0.96 -3.17
C MET A 109 4.53 0.13 -3.58
N PRO A 110 5.54 0.44 -2.73
CA PRO A 110 6.58 1.36 -3.10
C PRO A 110 7.58 0.69 -4.06
N ILE A 111 7.89 1.38 -5.16
CA ILE A 111 8.86 0.93 -6.17
C ILE A 111 10.29 1.04 -5.64
N SER A 112 10.58 2.11 -4.90
CA SER A 112 11.87 2.30 -4.25
C SER A 112 11.70 2.82 -2.81
N GLY A 113 12.76 2.78 -2.01
CA GLY A 113 12.71 3.30 -0.65
C GLY A 113 11.66 2.64 0.26
N GLY A 114 10.89 3.46 0.97
CA GLY A 114 9.86 3.02 1.91
C GLY A 114 8.98 4.19 2.36
N SER A 115 7.97 3.92 3.20
CA SER A 115 6.87 4.87 3.52
C SER A 115 7.26 6.23 4.11
N ARG A 116 8.54 6.48 4.42
CA ARG A 116 9.01 7.75 5.02
C ARG A 116 9.60 8.74 4.01
N LYS A 117 9.86 8.29 2.78
CA LYS A 117 10.47 9.07 1.69
C LYS A 117 9.48 9.24 0.54
N ASN A 118 9.69 10.26 -0.28
CA ASN A 118 9.05 10.29 -1.59
C ASN A 118 9.63 9.15 -2.44
N THR A 119 8.75 8.49 -3.17
CA THR A 119 9.05 7.38 -4.08
C THR A 119 7.85 7.18 -5.01
N ASP A 120 8.07 6.45 -6.10
CA ASP A 120 7.00 5.97 -6.94
C ASP A 120 6.23 4.86 -6.22
N TRP A 121 4.91 4.84 -6.38
CA TRP A 121 4.02 3.80 -5.86
C TRP A 121 3.18 3.23 -6.99
N ILE A 122 2.87 1.95 -6.89
CA ILE A 122 1.90 1.29 -7.76
C ILE A 122 0.86 0.57 -6.92
N SER A 123 -0.32 0.34 -7.48
CA SER A 123 -1.37 -0.47 -6.87
C SER A 123 -1.44 -1.84 -7.56
N PRO A 124 -0.78 -2.90 -7.04
CA PRO A 124 -0.76 -4.21 -7.69
C PRO A 124 -2.15 -4.80 -7.99
N ASN A 125 -3.14 -4.50 -7.15
CA ASN A 125 -4.53 -4.94 -7.34
C ASN A 125 -5.24 -4.25 -8.52
N LEU A 126 -4.68 -3.18 -9.09
CA LEU A 126 -5.19 -2.49 -10.28
C LEU A 126 -4.35 -2.74 -11.54
N LEU A 127 -3.45 -3.74 -11.49
CA LEU A 127 -2.55 -4.08 -12.59
C LEU A 127 -2.86 -5.47 -13.12
N SER A 128 -2.90 -5.61 -14.44
CA SER A 128 -3.15 -6.89 -15.12
C SER A 128 -1.87 -7.61 -15.54
N LYS A 129 -0.82 -6.86 -15.89
CA LYS A 129 0.47 -7.41 -16.33
C LYS A 129 1.63 -6.56 -15.86
N ALA A 130 2.76 -7.22 -15.66
CA ALA A 130 4.04 -6.62 -15.32
C ALA A 130 5.19 -7.37 -15.99
N GLU A 131 6.17 -6.64 -16.49
CA GLU A 131 7.40 -7.17 -17.06
C GLU A 131 8.58 -6.28 -16.65
N VAL A 132 9.67 -6.89 -16.20
CA VAL A 132 10.91 -6.16 -15.88
C VAL A 132 11.92 -6.44 -16.97
N SER A 133 12.34 -5.39 -17.68
CA SER A 133 13.37 -5.48 -18.73
C SER A 133 14.35 -4.32 -18.59
N ASN A 134 15.65 -4.59 -18.67
CA ASN A 134 16.72 -3.58 -18.65
C ASN A 134 16.62 -2.52 -17.51
N GLY A 135 16.19 -2.93 -16.31
CA GLY A 135 16.03 -2.01 -15.16
C GLY A 135 14.78 -1.13 -15.23
N VAL A 136 13.86 -1.40 -16.15
CA VAL A 136 12.55 -0.75 -16.30
C VAL A 136 11.46 -1.77 -16.00
N LEU A 137 10.49 -1.35 -15.20
CA LEU A 137 9.27 -2.09 -14.92
C LEU A 137 8.16 -1.55 -15.83
N HIS A 138 7.73 -2.38 -16.78
CA HIS A 138 6.63 -2.14 -17.69
C HIS A 138 5.35 -2.72 -17.10
N LEU A 139 4.29 -1.91 -17.04
CA LEU A 139 3.04 -2.25 -16.37
C LEU A 139 1.84 -1.98 -17.27
N ILE A 140 0.82 -2.82 -17.11
CA ILE A 140 -0.49 -2.64 -17.76
C ILE A 140 -1.56 -2.60 -16.68
N ALA A 141 -2.30 -1.49 -16.61
CA ALA A 141 -3.44 -1.34 -15.72
C ALA A 141 -4.63 -2.21 -16.17
N ILE A 142 -5.61 -2.42 -15.28
CA ILE A 142 -6.83 -3.16 -15.62
C ILE A 142 -7.68 -2.50 -16.72
N ASN A 143 -7.55 -1.18 -16.92
CA ASN A 143 -8.20 -0.45 -18.02
C ASN A 143 -7.38 -0.47 -19.33
N GLY A 144 -6.27 -1.22 -19.38
CA GLY A 144 -5.39 -1.33 -20.54
C GLY A 144 -4.32 -0.23 -20.67
N SER A 145 -4.31 0.78 -19.79
CA SER A 145 -3.28 1.82 -19.79
C SER A 145 -1.89 1.21 -19.55
N ARG A 146 -0.92 1.60 -20.39
CA ARG A 146 0.47 1.13 -20.29
C ARG A 146 1.33 2.20 -19.67
N PHE A 147 2.19 1.82 -18.73
CA PHE A 147 3.12 2.76 -18.12
C PHE A 147 4.39 2.07 -17.63
N SER A 148 5.47 2.83 -17.52
CA SER A 148 6.76 2.34 -17.05
C SER A 148 7.36 3.18 -15.94
N LEU A 149 8.14 2.47 -15.11
CA LEU A 149 8.83 2.99 -13.94
C LEU A 149 10.25 2.44 -13.91
N GLU A 150 11.17 3.20 -13.33
CA GLU A 150 12.53 2.72 -13.10
C GLU A 150 12.52 1.68 -11.96
N PHE A 151 13.08 0.50 -12.21
CA PHE A 151 13.16 -0.61 -11.26
C PHE A 151 14.55 -1.27 -11.30
N ILE A 152 15.50 -0.65 -10.60
CA ILE A 152 16.93 -1.05 -10.67
C ILE A 152 17.29 -2.17 -9.68
N LYS A 153 16.53 -2.35 -8.59
CA LYS A 153 16.96 -3.19 -7.47
C LYS A 153 15.89 -4.15 -6.97
N GLY A 154 16.30 -5.40 -6.75
CA GLY A 154 15.50 -6.43 -6.10
C GLY A 154 14.63 -7.23 -7.05
N ASP A 155 13.85 -8.15 -6.49
CA ASP A 155 12.98 -9.07 -7.22
C ASP A 155 11.54 -8.54 -7.16
N PHE A 156 10.98 -8.20 -8.33
CA PHE A 156 9.62 -7.68 -8.44
C PHE A 156 8.57 -8.74 -8.02
N GLY A 157 8.71 -9.97 -8.50
CA GLY A 157 7.79 -11.07 -8.19
C GLY A 157 7.74 -11.35 -6.69
N LYS A 158 8.90 -11.36 -6.03
CA LYS A 158 8.97 -11.48 -4.57
C LYS A 158 8.28 -10.32 -3.84
N ARG A 159 8.42 -9.09 -4.32
CA ARG A 159 7.74 -7.93 -3.70
C ARG A 159 6.22 -8.01 -3.86
N VAL A 160 5.73 -8.40 -5.04
CA VAL A 160 4.29 -8.61 -5.26
C VAL A 160 3.77 -9.75 -4.38
N HIS A 161 4.52 -10.84 -4.24
CA HIS A 161 4.21 -11.91 -3.29
C HIS A 161 4.10 -11.39 -1.85
N ASP A 162 5.07 -10.58 -1.39
CA ASP A 162 5.03 -9.99 -0.05
C ASP A 162 3.81 -9.08 0.13
N VAL A 163 3.42 -8.32 -0.90
CA VAL A 163 2.18 -7.51 -0.89
C VAL A 163 0.94 -8.41 -0.79
N ALA A 164 0.87 -9.48 -1.59
CA ALA A 164 -0.25 -10.43 -1.56
C ALA A 164 -0.41 -11.07 -0.18
N LEU A 165 0.70 -11.52 0.42
CA LEU A 165 0.73 -12.06 1.78
C LEU A 165 0.15 -11.04 2.79
N LEU A 166 0.62 -9.79 2.75
CA LEU A 166 0.15 -8.76 3.67
C LEU A 166 -1.30 -8.35 3.43
N SER A 167 -1.73 -8.34 2.18
CA SER A 167 -3.10 -8.01 1.77
C SER A 167 -4.09 -9.07 2.26
N ARG A 168 -3.83 -10.35 1.96
CA ARG A 168 -4.65 -11.45 2.44
C ARG A 168 -4.64 -11.56 3.96
N ALA A 169 -3.48 -11.37 4.59
CA ALA A 169 -3.36 -11.31 6.05
C ALA A 169 -4.28 -10.23 6.64
N ASN A 170 -4.33 -9.06 6.02
CA ASN A 170 -5.19 -7.99 6.46
C ASN A 170 -6.67 -8.29 6.21
N PHE A 171 -7.02 -8.86 5.05
CA PHE A 171 -8.38 -9.27 4.75
C PHE A 171 -8.92 -10.26 5.79
N LEU A 172 -8.17 -11.34 6.08
CA LEU A 172 -8.57 -12.34 7.07
C LEU A 172 -8.71 -11.76 8.49
N PHE A 173 -7.85 -10.79 8.83
CA PHE A 173 -8.00 -10.08 10.10
C PHE A 173 -9.28 -9.23 10.14
N LEU A 174 -9.61 -8.51 9.07
CA LEU A 174 -10.85 -7.74 8.96
C LEU A 174 -12.08 -8.64 8.97
N GLU A 175 -12.04 -9.76 8.23
CA GLU A 175 -13.07 -10.79 8.20
C GLU A 175 -13.35 -11.32 9.63
N ALA A 176 -12.31 -11.69 10.37
CA ALA A 176 -12.45 -12.15 11.75
C ALA A 176 -13.08 -11.08 12.69
N LEU A 177 -12.83 -9.79 12.43
CA LEU A 177 -13.44 -8.70 13.19
C LEU A 177 -14.92 -8.50 12.84
N VAL A 178 -15.27 -8.48 11.55
CA VAL A 178 -16.66 -8.23 11.11
C VAL A 178 -17.58 -9.42 11.35
N ASN A 179 -17.04 -10.65 11.28
CA ASN A 179 -17.76 -11.87 11.65
C ASN A 179 -18.21 -11.84 13.12
N TRP A 180 -17.48 -11.14 13.99
CA TRP A 180 -17.90 -10.93 15.38
C TRP A 180 -19.17 -10.07 15.50
N GLY A 181 -19.42 -9.22 14.49
CA GLY A 181 -20.66 -8.47 14.32
C GLY A 181 -21.70 -9.16 13.41
N ASN A 182 -21.57 -10.46 13.14
CA ASN A 182 -22.43 -11.22 12.22
C ASN A 182 -22.51 -10.63 10.80
N CYS A 183 -21.42 -9.99 10.33
CA CYS A 183 -21.29 -9.49 8.97
C CYS A 183 -20.27 -10.34 8.21
N GLU A 184 -20.49 -10.53 6.91
CA GLU A 184 -19.58 -11.28 6.05
C GLU A 184 -18.80 -10.33 5.13
N LEU A 185 -17.49 -10.53 5.01
CA LEU A 185 -16.64 -9.76 4.11
C LEU A 185 -16.39 -10.57 2.84
N GLN A 186 -16.67 -9.98 1.68
CA GLN A 186 -16.40 -10.64 0.40
C GLN A 186 -15.11 -10.10 -0.23
N PRO A 187 -14.23 -10.97 -0.76
CA PRO A 187 -13.10 -10.52 -1.55
C PRO A 187 -13.59 -9.89 -2.87
N PRO A 188 -12.85 -8.94 -3.46
CA PRO A 188 -13.19 -8.40 -4.77
C PRO A 188 -12.97 -9.46 -5.85
N SER A 189 -13.71 -9.36 -6.96
CA SER A 189 -13.67 -10.34 -8.05
C SER A 189 -12.39 -10.29 -8.89
N ASN A 190 -11.61 -9.21 -8.82
CA ASN A 190 -10.36 -9.04 -9.55
C ASN A 190 -9.28 -8.55 -8.57
N LEU A 191 -8.17 -9.27 -8.55
CA LEU A 191 -7.04 -9.04 -7.65
C LEU A 191 -5.78 -8.58 -8.39
N GLY A 192 -5.87 -8.36 -9.70
CA GLY A 192 -4.77 -7.94 -10.54
C GLY A 192 -3.55 -8.85 -10.37
N LEU A 193 -2.38 -8.25 -10.14
CA LEU A 193 -1.13 -9.00 -9.97
C LEU A 193 -1.07 -9.84 -8.68
N LEU A 194 -2.04 -9.69 -7.76
CA LEU A 194 -2.09 -10.46 -6.53
C LEU A 194 -2.74 -11.84 -6.74
N GLU A 195 -3.58 -11.99 -7.78
CA GLU A 195 -4.37 -13.20 -8.05
C GLU A 195 -3.54 -14.51 -8.04
N PRO A 196 -2.33 -14.60 -8.65
CA PRO A 196 -1.55 -15.83 -8.63
C PRO A 196 -1.12 -16.29 -7.23
N PHE A 197 -1.15 -15.40 -6.24
CA PHE A 197 -0.71 -15.66 -4.88
C PHE A 197 -1.86 -16.01 -3.92
N GLU A 198 -3.12 -15.91 -4.36
CA GLU A 198 -4.29 -16.24 -3.53
C GLU A 198 -4.35 -17.72 -3.13
N ASN A 199 -3.68 -18.61 -3.82
CA ASN A 199 -3.60 -20.02 -3.44
C ASN A 199 -2.15 -20.47 -3.19
N CYS A 200 -1.28 -19.53 -2.85
CA CYS A 200 0.12 -19.83 -2.55
C CYS A 200 0.23 -20.74 -1.31
N GLN A 201 0.94 -21.86 -1.45
CA GLN A 201 1.19 -22.83 -0.38
C GLN A 201 2.59 -22.68 0.23
N CYS A 202 3.18 -21.48 0.19
CA CYS A 202 4.47 -21.28 0.84
C CYS A 202 4.30 -21.23 2.36
N LEU A 203 5.36 -21.58 3.09
CA LEU A 203 5.36 -21.61 4.57
C LEU A 203 4.82 -20.33 5.20
N ASN A 204 5.08 -19.17 4.60
CA ASN A 204 4.58 -17.89 5.11
C ASN A 204 3.05 -17.77 4.99
N HIS A 205 2.47 -18.20 3.87
CA HIS A 205 1.02 -18.20 3.65
C HIS A 205 0.31 -19.23 4.54
N GLU A 206 0.90 -20.41 4.74
CA GLU A 206 0.38 -21.41 5.68
C GLU A 206 0.35 -20.89 7.12
N GLN A 207 1.44 -20.25 7.57
CA GLN A 207 1.50 -19.67 8.92
C GLN A 207 0.62 -18.43 9.08
N MET A 208 0.38 -17.69 8.01
CA MET A 208 -0.40 -16.45 8.03
C MET A 208 -1.80 -16.69 8.56
N GLU A 209 -2.54 -17.66 8.00
CA GLU A 209 -3.93 -17.89 8.39
C GLU A 209 -4.09 -18.15 9.89
N MET A 210 -3.22 -19.01 10.45
CA MET A 210 -3.23 -19.33 11.87
C MET A 210 -2.97 -18.09 12.75
N LYS A 211 -1.98 -17.28 12.37
CA LYS A 211 -1.57 -16.09 13.14
C LYS A 211 -2.64 -14.98 13.10
N VAL A 212 -3.23 -14.73 11.94
CA VAL A 212 -4.12 -13.56 11.75
C VAL A 212 -5.55 -13.82 12.20
N LYS A 213 -6.04 -15.07 12.09
CA LYS A 213 -7.35 -15.46 12.62
C LYS A 213 -7.36 -15.53 14.16
N ASN A 214 -6.19 -15.70 14.78
CA ASN A 214 -6.06 -15.58 16.23
C ASN A 214 -6.08 -14.11 16.67
N LEU A 215 -7.29 -13.58 16.90
CA LEU A 215 -7.51 -12.20 17.32
C LEU A 215 -6.71 -11.81 18.57
N ARG A 216 -6.47 -12.74 19.51
CA ARG A 216 -5.67 -12.47 20.71
C ARG A 216 -4.22 -12.17 20.36
N GLU A 217 -3.62 -12.96 19.48
CA GLU A 217 -2.25 -12.73 19.00
C GLU A 217 -2.16 -11.41 18.23
N MET A 218 -3.13 -11.14 17.35
CA MET A 218 -3.19 -9.89 16.60
C MET A 218 -3.30 -8.67 17.52
N ILE A 219 -4.19 -8.70 18.52
CA ILE A 219 -4.30 -7.62 19.51
C ILE A 219 -2.98 -7.40 20.24
N VAL A 220 -2.25 -8.46 20.60
CA VAL A 220 -0.93 -8.34 21.23
C VAL A 220 0.09 -7.71 20.28
N ALA A 221 0.08 -8.10 19.00
CA ALA A 221 0.96 -7.55 17.98
C ALA A 221 0.70 -6.04 17.75
N PHE A 222 -0.57 -5.65 17.63
CA PHE A 222 -0.97 -4.24 17.52
C PHE A 222 -0.58 -3.43 18.76
N LYS A 223 -0.86 -3.94 19.97
CA LYS A 223 -0.45 -3.29 21.22
C LYS A 223 1.06 -3.05 21.25
N LYS A 224 1.85 -4.07 20.94
CA LYS A 224 3.31 -3.94 20.86
C LYS A 224 3.68 -2.84 19.87
N ALA A 225 3.18 -2.89 18.63
CA ALA A 225 3.54 -1.91 17.60
C ALA A 225 3.18 -0.47 17.98
N ILE A 226 1.99 -0.23 18.55
CA ILE A 226 1.59 1.11 19.00
C ILE A 226 2.54 1.59 20.10
N LEU A 227 2.73 0.78 21.15
CA LEU A 227 3.57 1.13 22.30
C LEU A 227 5.05 1.34 21.90
N PHE A 228 5.56 0.56 20.94
CA PHE A 228 6.91 0.74 20.41
C PHE A 228 7.09 2.03 19.61
N ASN A 229 6.02 2.59 19.06
CA ASN A 229 6.05 3.79 18.22
C ASN A 229 5.60 5.08 18.95
N LEU A 230 5.31 5.03 20.26
CA LEU A 230 4.94 6.20 21.09
C LEU A 230 6.08 7.21 21.33
N GLY A 231 7.21 7.14 20.62
CA GLY A 231 8.28 8.14 20.74
C GLY A 231 9.06 8.15 22.07
N ILE A 232 8.80 7.20 22.97
CA ILE A 232 9.47 7.07 24.28
C ILE A 232 10.89 6.49 24.09
N GLU A 233 11.82 6.72 25.01
CA GLU A 233 13.18 6.14 24.93
C GLU A 233 13.18 4.62 25.19
N GLN A 234 14.10 3.87 24.55
CA GLN A 234 14.07 2.40 24.51
C GLN A 234 13.99 1.70 25.88
N LEU A 235 14.70 2.20 26.90
CA LEU A 235 14.73 1.61 28.26
C LEU A 235 13.37 1.72 28.96
N GLN A 236 12.69 2.87 28.83
CA GLN A 236 11.39 3.11 29.44
C GLN A 236 10.24 2.38 28.71
N LYS A 237 10.41 2.01 27.43
CA LYS A 237 9.37 1.33 26.65
C LYS A 237 8.94 -0.01 27.20
N VAL A 238 9.89 -0.85 27.65
CA VAL A 238 9.56 -2.21 28.11
C VAL A 238 8.73 -2.15 29.39
N GLU A 239 9.11 -1.26 30.32
CA GLU A 239 8.36 -1.03 31.56
C GLU A 239 6.98 -0.43 31.28
N LEU A 240 6.89 0.53 30.36
CA LEU A 240 5.63 1.14 29.96
C LEU A 240 4.67 0.13 29.30
N ILE A 241 5.19 -0.77 28.46
CA ILE A 241 4.40 -1.86 27.86
C ILE A 241 3.84 -2.76 28.96
N LYS A 242 4.67 -3.09 29.96
CA LYS A 242 4.24 -3.91 31.10
C LYS A 242 3.16 -3.19 31.91
N PHE A 243 3.34 -1.91 32.21
CA PHE A 243 2.38 -1.07 32.93
C PHE A 243 1.02 -0.96 32.22
N TYR A 244 1.00 -0.57 30.93
CA TYR A 244 -0.24 -0.46 30.16
C TYR A 244 -0.93 -1.82 29.98
N SER A 245 -0.17 -2.89 29.77
CA SER A 245 -0.74 -4.24 29.66
C SER A 245 -1.42 -4.69 30.96
N GLN A 246 -0.83 -4.38 32.12
CA GLN A 246 -1.41 -4.66 33.43
C GLN A 246 -2.69 -3.84 33.66
N ASN A 247 -2.69 -2.55 33.34
CA ASN A 247 -3.87 -1.70 33.52
C ASN A 247 -5.03 -2.08 32.60
N LEU A 248 -4.76 -2.37 31.33
CA LEU A 248 -5.77 -2.92 30.42
C LEU A 248 -6.35 -4.25 30.91
N SER A 249 -5.52 -5.12 31.48
CA SER A 249 -5.96 -6.40 32.04
C SER A 249 -6.82 -6.22 33.30
N ARG A 250 -6.55 -5.17 34.09
CA ARG A 250 -7.39 -4.79 35.23
C ARG A 250 -8.74 -4.26 34.78
N MET A 251 -8.80 -3.40 33.76
CA MET A 251 -10.07 -2.91 33.22
C MET A 251 -10.94 -4.01 32.61
N LYS A 252 -10.31 -5.02 31.98
CA LYS A 252 -11.02 -6.22 31.49
C LYS A 252 -11.65 -7.08 32.58
N LYS A 253 -11.34 -6.86 33.86
CA LYS A 253 -12.02 -7.54 34.98
C LYS A 253 -13.26 -6.77 35.46
N VAL A 254 -13.44 -5.54 34.98
CA VAL A 254 -14.55 -4.65 35.37
C VAL A 254 -15.75 -4.80 34.43
N TYR A 255 -15.55 -5.40 33.25
CA TYR A 255 -16.54 -5.74 32.23
C TYR A 255 -16.42 -7.22 31.90
#